data_AF-A0ABD2SY66-F1
#
_entry.id   AF-A0ABD2SY66-F1
#
_cell.length_a   1.000
_cell.length_b   1.000
_cell.length_c   1.000
_cell.angle_alpha   90.00
_cell.angle_beta   90.00
_cell.angle_gamma   90.00
#
_symmetry.space_group_name_H-M   'P 1'
#
loop_
_entity.id
_entity.type
_entity.pdbx_description
1 polymer ?
#
loop_
_entity_poly.entity_id
_entity_poly.type
_entity_poly.pdbx_seq_one_letter_code
_entity_poly.pdbx_strand_id
1 'polypeptide(L)'
;MLSNTISVANVTQPWGLCRSLKAELGTRSNHNHRGELVFALQYIDALEQLGYLWHHLVFSKEFYFHEWGKLECSLKKLDRCLRDMRYKLVGLTKEDNFLILELIIANSILTLCNIEACANKTTLKKLHSVMSCIEHICGEGSTESSNFVVEVQKTLSEIDTTSSSILDNPYLLLKSLEHFTPRKVVSSGNLKHMEAELHFQGNEFQNPLPFIFGLPVGLSLDIKFHNISSESRLWIKMSCEEKLTQFVFLDLHEIEGDDEVRKFTFVVPFYQIPKANCFSLKICIVLECISDGDQLFRSCGGPKHEVVHLCEDKEVYFSGQVR
;
A
#
# COMPACT_ATOMS: atom_id res chain seq x y z
N MET A 1 4.33 22.15 44.60
CA MET A 1 5.50 23.03 44.40
C MET A 1 6.71 22.17 44.71
N LEU A 2 7.65 21.79 43.85
CA LEU A 2 8.17 22.06 42.50
C LEU A 2 8.94 20.74 42.21
N SER A 3 9.26 20.24 41.02
CA SER A 3 9.16 20.66 39.63
C SER A 3 9.43 19.40 38.81
N ASN A 4 8.70 19.27 37.70
CA ASN A 4 9.02 18.41 36.58
C ASN A 4 10.46 18.63 36.10
N THR A 5 11.22 17.56 35.84
CA THR A 5 12.24 17.53 34.77
C THR A 5 12.51 16.09 34.36
N ILE A 6 11.52 15.43 33.74
CA ILE A 6 11.84 14.31 32.84
C ILE A 6 12.09 14.95 31.47
N SER A 7 13.37 14.98 31.14
CA SER A 7 13.96 15.43 29.89
C SER A 7 13.12 15.06 28.67
N VAL A 8 12.66 16.10 27.97
CA VAL A 8 12.05 16.07 26.63
C VAL A 8 13.09 15.75 25.52
N ALA A 9 14.32 15.34 25.87
CA ALA A 9 15.42 15.20 24.92
C ALA A 9 15.50 13.86 24.17
N ASN A 10 14.69 12.84 24.49
CA ASN A 10 14.87 11.49 23.92
C ASN A 10 13.84 11.08 22.86
N VAL A 11 12.86 11.93 22.52
CA VAL A 11 11.90 11.59 21.45
C VAL A 11 12.34 12.12 20.10
N THR A 12 13.29 13.07 19.99
CA THR A 12 13.73 13.66 18.71
C THR A 12 14.93 12.97 18.06
N GLN A 13 15.73 12.22 18.81
CA GLN A 13 16.93 11.55 18.30
C GLN A 13 16.69 10.39 17.31
N PRO A 14 15.67 9.53 17.48
CA PRO A 14 15.43 8.42 16.54
C PRO A 14 15.06 8.91 15.13
N TRP A 15 14.31 10.01 15.05
CA TRP A 15 13.80 10.59 13.80
C TRP A 15 14.88 11.31 13.01
N GLY A 16 15.81 11.98 13.69
CA GLY A 16 16.99 12.58 13.05
C GLY A 16 17.86 11.52 12.38
N LEU A 17 18.02 10.36 13.03
CA LEU A 17 18.77 9.23 12.50
C LEU A 17 18.10 8.63 11.26
N CYS A 18 16.78 8.42 11.30
CA CYS A 18 16.01 7.87 10.17
C CYS A 18 16.04 8.79 8.93
N ARG A 19 15.93 10.12 9.12
CA ARG A 19 16.07 11.09 8.02
C ARG A 19 17.47 11.10 7.42
N SER A 20 18.51 11.05 8.25
CA SER A 20 19.90 10.98 7.78
C SER A 20 20.16 9.69 6.99
N LEU A 21 19.65 8.56 7.49
CA LEU A 21 19.80 7.26 6.84
C LEU A 21 19.07 7.22 5.49
N LYS A 22 17.85 7.79 5.40
CA LYS A 22 17.13 7.94 4.14
C LYS A 22 17.89 8.79 3.12
N ALA A 23 18.47 9.91 3.56
CA ALA A 23 19.26 10.77 2.69
C ALA A 23 20.50 10.04 2.15
N GLU A 24 21.20 9.29 3.01
CA GLU A 24 22.36 8.49 2.63
C GLU A 24 21.98 7.36 1.65
N LEU A 25 20.89 6.65 1.92
CA LEU A 25 20.36 5.59 1.07
C LEU A 25 19.92 6.14 -0.31
N GLY A 26 19.25 7.29 -0.35
CA GLY A 26 18.83 7.93 -1.61
C GLY A 26 19.99 8.29 -2.55
N THR A 27 21.18 8.55 -2.01
CA THR A 27 22.39 8.87 -2.82
C THR A 27 23.09 7.64 -3.40
N ARG A 28 22.80 6.44 -2.91
CA ARG A 28 23.50 5.18 -3.26
C ARG A 28 22.82 4.34 -4.34
N SER A 29 21.86 4.91 -5.09
CA SER A 29 21.12 4.20 -6.14
C SER A 29 22.07 3.60 -7.20
N ASN A 30 22.25 2.28 -7.14
CA ASN A 30 22.95 1.50 -8.14
C ASN A 30 21.96 0.45 -8.68
N HIS A 31 21.98 0.18 -9.99
CA HIS A 31 20.91 -0.60 -10.65
C HIS A 31 20.70 -2.01 -10.05
N ASN A 32 21.75 -2.61 -9.48
CA ASN A 32 21.72 -3.96 -8.91
C ASN A 32 21.11 -4.06 -7.51
N HIS A 33 20.95 -2.94 -6.77
CA HIS A 33 20.44 -2.94 -5.38
C HIS A 33 19.13 -2.17 -5.23
N ARG A 34 18.41 -2.01 -6.34
CA ARG A 34 17.22 -1.16 -6.40
C ARG A 34 16.10 -1.68 -5.50
N GLY A 35 15.90 -2.99 -5.42
CA GLY A 35 14.83 -3.57 -4.61
C GLY A 35 15.13 -3.53 -3.12
N GLU A 36 16.36 -3.83 -2.69
CA GLU A 36 16.77 -3.77 -1.29
C GLU A 36 16.72 -2.35 -0.76
N LEU A 37 17.14 -1.38 -1.58
CA LEU A 37 17.10 0.03 -1.23
C LEU A 37 15.65 0.49 -1.04
N VAL A 38 14.75 0.13 -1.97
CA VAL A 38 13.33 0.45 -1.86
C VAL A 38 12.73 -0.18 -0.62
N PHE A 39 13.01 -1.45 -0.33
CA PHE A 39 12.53 -2.13 0.87
C PHE A 39 13.00 -1.43 2.14
N ALA A 40 14.29 -1.09 2.25
CA ALA A 40 14.85 -0.42 3.43
C ALA A 40 14.22 0.97 3.63
N LEU A 41 14.07 1.75 2.56
CA LEU A 41 13.43 3.07 2.63
C LEU A 41 11.97 2.96 3.07
N GLN A 42 11.21 2.04 2.48
CA GLN A 42 9.81 1.81 2.84
C GLN A 42 9.66 1.30 4.28
N TYR A 43 10.56 0.43 4.75
CA TYR A 43 10.58 -0.05 6.13
C TYR A 43 10.81 1.10 7.13
N ILE A 44 11.77 1.98 6.85
CA ILE A 44 12.02 3.17 7.67
C ILE A 44 10.81 4.11 7.61
N ASP A 45 10.24 4.35 6.43
CA ASP A 45 9.00 5.13 6.28
C ASP A 45 7.86 4.57 7.12
N ALA A 46 7.66 3.25 7.10
CA ALA A 46 6.62 2.58 7.86
C ALA A 46 6.83 2.74 9.37
N LEU A 47 8.06 2.54 9.86
CA LEU A 47 8.41 2.75 11.27
C LEU A 47 8.20 4.20 11.70
N GLU A 48 8.57 5.15 10.86
CA GLU A 48 8.36 6.57 11.15
C GLU A 48 6.87 6.90 11.26
N GLN A 49 6.05 6.45 10.30
CA GLN A 49 4.60 6.68 10.37
C GLN A 49 3.99 5.99 11.59
N LEU A 50 4.41 4.76 11.91
CA LEU A 50 3.93 4.02 13.06
C LEU A 50 4.24 4.72 14.38
N GLY A 51 5.48 5.19 14.58
CA GLY A 51 5.84 5.93 15.78
C GLY A 51 5.09 7.26 15.91
N TYR A 52 4.83 7.95 14.79
CA TYR A 52 4.01 9.15 14.75
C TYR A 52 2.57 8.87 15.22
N LEU A 53 1.94 7.85 14.63
CA LEU A 53 0.58 7.43 14.97
C LEU A 53 0.45 6.97 16.42
N TRP A 54 1.39 6.14 16.88
CA TRP A 54 1.46 5.64 18.25
C TRP A 54 1.56 6.78 19.27
N HIS A 55 2.45 7.74 19.01
CA HIS A 55 2.62 8.88 19.91
C HIS A 55 1.32 9.68 20.06
N HIS A 56 0.63 9.94 18.94
CA HIS A 56 -0.63 10.66 18.96
C HIS A 56 -1.75 9.90 19.68
N LEU A 57 -1.87 8.58 19.50
CA LEU A 57 -2.91 7.79 20.16
C LEU A 57 -2.68 7.62 21.67
N VAL A 58 -1.42 7.56 22.12
CA VAL A 58 -1.09 7.30 23.53
C VAL A 58 -0.93 8.59 24.34
N PHE A 59 -0.39 9.67 23.75
CA PHE A 59 0.05 10.85 24.51
C PHE A 59 -0.72 12.15 24.24
N SER A 60 -1.53 12.24 23.18
CA SER A 60 -2.33 13.46 22.94
C SER A 60 -3.55 13.52 23.85
N LYS A 61 -3.57 14.48 24.78
CA LYS A 61 -4.68 14.72 25.71
C LYS A 61 -5.81 15.59 25.13
N GLU A 62 -5.60 16.24 23.99
CA GLU A 62 -6.58 17.13 23.36
C GLU A 62 -6.60 16.85 21.85
N PHE A 63 -7.58 16.07 21.39
CA PHE A 63 -7.81 15.87 19.96
C PHE A 63 -8.67 17.00 19.42
N TYR A 64 -8.05 17.92 18.69
CA TYR A 64 -8.80 18.87 17.86
C TYR A 64 -9.22 18.16 16.56
N PHE A 65 -10.42 18.45 16.06
CA PHE A 65 -10.96 17.87 14.82
C PHE A 65 -10.00 17.95 13.61
N HIS A 66 -9.12 18.96 13.55
CA HIS A 66 -8.12 19.09 12.49
C HIS A 66 -7.00 18.03 12.57
N GLU A 67 -6.61 17.60 13.77
CA GLU A 67 -5.59 16.56 13.95
C GLU A 67 -6.10 15.18 13.55
N TRP A 68 -7.42 14.96 13.67
CA TRP A 68 -8.06 13.70 13.28
C TRP A 68 -7.88 13.40 11.78
N GLY A 69 -8.13 14.37 10.92
CA GLY A 69 -7.94 14.20 9.47
C GLY A 69 -6.48 13.91 9.09
N LYS A 70 -5.52 14.48 9.83
CA LYS A 70 -4.09 14.21 9.65
C LYS A 70 -3.73 12.79 10.08
N LEU A 71 -4.33 12.29 11.16
CA LEU A 71 -4.13 10.92 11.65
C LEU A 71 -4.70 9.90 10.65
N GLU A 72 -5.92 10.13 10.15
CA GLU A 72 -6.53 9.29 9.12
C GLU A 72 -5.70 9.25 7.83
N CYS A 73 -5.18 10.42 7.40
CA CYS A 73 -4.27 10.50 6.26
C CYS A 73 -2.99 9.69 6.50
N SER A 74 -2.44 9.74 7.71
CA SER A 74 -1.21 9.02 8.08
C SER A 74 -1.44 7.50 8.15
N LEU A 75 -2.58 7.05 8.68
CA LEU A 75 -2.99 5.63 8.65
C LEU A 75 -3.12 5.11 7.21
N LYS A 76 -3.78 5.87 6.33
CA LYS A 76 -3.91 5.50 4.90
C LYS A 76 -2.55 5.44 4.20
N LYS A 77 -1.62 6.35 4.54
CA LYS A 77 -0.25 6.33 4.02
C LYS A 77 0.52 5.10 4.50
N LEU A 78 0.43 4.77 5.78
CA LEU A 78 1.07 3.58 6.34
C LEU A 78 0.50 2.31 5.72
N ASP A 79 -0.83 2.18 5.63
CA ASP A 79 -1.48 1.03 4.98
C ASP A 79 -1.03 0.87 3.52
N ARG A 80 -0.97 1.97 2.76
CA ARG A 80 -0.44 1.95 1.39
C ARG A 80 1.02 1.52 1.34
N CYS A 81 1.87 2.05 2.21
CA CYS A 81 3.30 1.70 2.28
C CYS A 81 3.47 0.19 2.54
N LEU A 82 2.77 -0.36 3.52
CA LEU A 82 2.83 -1.78 3.87
C LEU A 82 2.30 -2.68 2.76
N ARG A 83 1.24 -2.24 2.05
CA ARG A 83 0.74 -2.95 0.88
C ARG A 83 1.75 -2.93 -0.26
N ASP A 84 2.38 -1.79 -0.52
CA ASP A 84 3.44 -1.68 -1.54
C ASP A 84 4.63 -2.59 -1.20
N MET A 85 5.09 -2.62 0.06
CA MET A 85 6.15 -3.52 0.51
C MET A 85 5.79 -4.99 0.29
N ARG A 86 4.53 -5.37 0.54
CA ARG A 86 4.08 -6.77 0.44
C ARG A 86 3.92 -7.24 -1.00
N TYR A 87 3.47 -6.39 -1.91
CA TYR A 87 3.05 -6.83 -3.25
C TYR A 87 3.90 -6.31 -4.40
N LYS A 88 4.71 -5.25 -4.20
CA LYS A 88 5.59 -4.71 -5.26
C LYS A 88 7.02 -5.22 -5.17
N LEU A 89 7.36 -6.04 -4.19
CA LEU A 89 8.69 -6.61 -4.03
C LEU A 89 8.65 -8.11 -4.32
N VAL A 90 9.53 -8.55 -5.21
CA VAL A 90 9.76 -9.95 -5.54
C VAL A 90 11.00 -10.44 -4.80
N GLY A 91 10.96 -11.70 -4.35
CA GLY A 91 12.09 -12.34 -3.67
C GLY A 91 12.14 -12.11 -2.15
N LEU A 92 11.04 -11.65 -1.54
CA LEU A 92 10.91 -11.52 -0.09
C LEU A 92 11.16 -12.87 0.59
N THR A 93 12.05 -12.91 1.58
CA THR A 93 12.24 -14.11 2.40
C THR A 93 11.08 -14.31 3.37
N LYS A 94 11.07 -15.44 4.09
CA LYS A 94 10.12 -15.66 5.19
C LYS A 94 10.27 -14.59 6.28
N GLU A 95 11.50 -14.21 6.59
CA GLU A 95 11.84 -13.17 7.57
C GLU A 95 11.36 -11.81 7.09
N ASP A 96 11.58 -11.43 5.82
CA ASP A 96 11.09 -10.16 5.27
C ASP A 96 9.55 -10.08 5.34
N ASN A 97 8.87 -11.17 4.97
CA ASN A 97 7.42 -11.27 5.09
C ASN A 97 6.97 -11.14 6.55
N PHE A 98 7.65 -11.81 7.49
CA PHE A 98 7.34 -11.71 8.91
C PHE A 98 7.44 -10.25 9.40
N LEU A 99 8.48 -9.51 9.01
CA LEU A 99 8.65 -8.09 9.35
C LEU A 99 7.48 -7.23 8.85
N ILE A 100 7.08 -7.43 7.59
CA ILE A 100 5.96 -6.71 7.00
C ILE A 100 4.66 -7.05 7.73
N LEU A 101 4.42 -8.32 8.06
CA LEU A 101 3.21 -8.76 8.75
C LEU A 101 3.13 -8.22 10.18
N GLU A 102 4.24 -8.13 10.92
CA GLU A 102 4.28 -7.45 12.23
C GLU A 102 3.86 -5.97 12.13
N LEU A 103 4.37 -5.26 11.11
CA LEU A 103 3.97 -3.87 10.87
C LEU A 103 2.49 -3.75 10.48
N ILE A 104 1.95 -4.72 9.73
CA ILE A 104 0.52 -4.76 9.39
C ILE A 104 -0.34 -5.00 10.63
N ILE A 105 0.08 -5.88 11.54
CA ILE A 105 -0.60 -6.06 12.85
C ILE A 105 -0.61 -4.74 13.59
N ALA A 106 0.54 -4.10 13.73
CA ALA A 106 0.65 -2.86 14.46
C ALA A 106 -0.23 -1.75 13.86
N ASN A 107 -0.20 -1.58 12.54
CA ASN A 107 -1.08 -0.65 11.84
C ASN A 107 -2.57 -1.00 12.04
N SER A 108 -2.92 -2.30 12.05
CA SER A 108 -4.30 -2.76 12.26
C SER A 108 -4.80 -2.42 13.66
N ILE A 109 -3.97 -2.57 14.70
CA ILE A 109 -4.31 -2.16 16.08
C ILE A 109 -4.53 -0.65 16.17
N LEU A 110 -3.63 0.15 15.59
CA LEU A 110 -3.77 1.62 15.55
C LEU A 110 -5.05 2.03 14.81
N THR A 111 -5.34 1.36 13.69
CA THR A 111 -6.56 1.57 12.89
C THR A 111 -7.81 1.26 13.70
N LEU A 112 -7.85 0.11 14.40
CA LEU A 112 -8.97 -0.29 15.26
C LEU A 112 -9.25 0.72 16.38
N CYS A 113 -8.21 1.33 16.94
CA CYS A 113 -8.35 2.33 18.01
C CYS A 113 -8.84 3.69 17.49
N ASN A 114 -8.80 3.93 16.19
CA ASN A 114 -9.04 5.25 15.60
C ASN A 114 -10.29 5.36 14.71
N ILE A 115 -10.94 4.27 14.28
CA ILE A 115 -12.01 4.35 13.27
C ILE A 115 -13.38 3.92 13.85
N GLU A 116 -14.45 4.37 13.18
CA GLU A 116 -15.84 3.95 13.37
C GLU A 116 -16.06 2.43 13.34
N ALA A 117 -17.09 1.96 14.04
CA ALA A 117 -17.38 0.54 14.29
C ALA A 117 -17.47 -0.36 13.04
N CYS A 118 -17.88 0.15 11.87
CA CYS A 118 -17.98 -0.64 10.63
C CYS A 118 -16.61 -0.96 10.02
N ALA A 119 -15.69 0.00 9.96
CA ALA A 119 -14.34 -0.23 9.47
C ALA A 119 -13.53 -1.11 10.43
N ASN A 120 -13.89 -1.12 11.72
CA ASN A 120 -13.27 -1.97 12.72
C ASN A 120 -13.49 -3.46 12.44
N LYS A 121 -14.65 -3.86 11.87
CA LYS A 121 -14.90 -5.26 11.49
C LYS A 121 -13.97 -5.75 10.39
N THR A 122 -13.79 -4.96 9.34
CA THR A 122 -12.88 -5.32 8.23
C THR A 122 -11.43 -5.36 8.71
N THR A 123 -11.04 -4.38 9.54
CA THR A 123 -9.69 -4.33 10.11
C THR A 123 -9.41 -5.52 11.02
N LEU A 124 -10.40 -5.94 11.81
CA LEU A 124 -10.28 -7.11 12.68
C LEU A 124 -10.14 -8.41 11.87
N LYS A 125 -10.90 -8.59 10.79
CA LYS A 125 -10.73 -9.73 9.87
C LYS A 125 -9.32 -9.76 9.27
N LYS A 126 -8.83 -8.60 8.81
CA LYS A 126 -7.46 -8.44 8.30
C LYS A 126 -6.44 -8.84 9.36
N LEU A 127 -6.64 -8.40 10.61
CA LEU A 127 -5.78 -8.77 11.74
C LEU A 127 -5.74 -10.30 11.95
N HIS A 128 -6.90 -10.97 12.02
CA HIS A 128 -6.93 -12.44 12.16
C HIS A 128 -6.28 -13.16 10.97
N SER A 129 -6.52 -12.70 9.74
CA SER A 129 -5.88 -13.26 8.54
C SER A 129 -4.36 -13.14 8.61
N VAL A 130 -3.85 -11.99 9.02
CA VAL A 130 -2.40 -11.75 9.18
C VAL A 130 -1.81 -12.60 10.30
N MET A 131 -2.51 -12.76 11.43
CA MET A 131 -2.09 -13.65 12.52
C MET A 131 -1.99 -15.10 12.04
N SER A 132 -2.98 -15.58 11.29
CA SER A 132 -2.98 -16.92 10.67
C SER A 132 -1.81 -17.10 9.69
N CYS A 133 -1.48 -16.09 8.89
CA CYS A 133 -0.27 -16.11 8.04
C CYS A 133 1.02 -16.24 8.86
N ILE A 134 1.14 -15.52 9.98
CA ILE A 134 2.31 -15.62 10.86
C ILE A 134 2.40 -16.99 11.52
N GLU A 135 1.29 -17.54 12.01
CA GLU A 135 1.24 -18.89 12.59
C GLU A 135 1.72 -19.94 11.58
N HIS A 136 1.31 -19.81 10.31
CA HIS A 136 1.78 -20.69 9.24
C HIS A 136 3.30 -20.58 9.03
N ILE A 137 3.83 -19.36 8.93
CA ILE A 137 5.29 -19.12 8.78
C ILE A 137 6.07 -19.70 9.98
N CYS A 138 5.59 -19.50 11.20
CA CYS A 138 6.23 -20.01 12.42
C CYS A 138 6.12 -21.54 12.57
N GLY A 139 4.98 -22.12 12.20
CA GLY A 139 4.71 -23.55 12.30
C GLY A 139 5.56 -24.41 11.36
N GLU A 140 6.08 -23.83 10.28
CA GLU A 140 7.04 -24.47 9.38
C GLU A 140 8.47 -24.57 9.96
N GLY A 141 8.67 -24.18 11.23
CA GLY A 141 9.84 -24.52 12.04
C GLY A 141 11.08 -23.64 11.82
N SER A 142 10.98 -22.53 11.08
CA SER A 142 12.13 -21.68 10.74
C SER A 142 12.26 -20.39 11.54
N THR A 143 11.20 -19.90 12.19
CA THR A 143 11.19 -18.54 12.76
C THR A 143 10.40 -18.51 14.08
N GLU A 144 11.04 -18.06 15.17
CA GLU A 144 10.35 -17.83 16.43
C GLU A 144 9.45 -16.58 16.36
N SER A 145 8.24 -16.72 16.90
CA SER A 145 7.29 -15.61 17.04
C SER A 145 7.89 -14.52 17.95
N SER A 146 7.58 -13.25 17.68
CA SER A 146 7.97 -12.17 18.60
C SER A 146 7.09 -12.15 19.83
N ASN A 147 7.63 -11.59 20.92
CA ASN A 147 6.84 -11.24 22.10
C ASN A 147 5.62 -10.38 21.73
N PHE A 148 5.76 -9.49 20.75
CA PHE A 148 4.66 -8.68 20.23
C PHE A 148 3.52 -9.53 19.69
N VAL A 149 3.80 -10.44 18.74
CA VAL A 149 2.80 -11.32 18.15
C VAL A 149 2.15 -12.22 19.19
N VAL A 150 2.94 -12.77 20.12
CA VAL A 150 2.44 -13.61 21.22
C VAL A 150 1.45 -12.84 22.11
N GLU A 151 1.78 -11.60 22.50
CA GLU A 151 0.89 -10.77 23.32
C GLU A 151 -0.39 -10.37 22.57
N VAL A 152 -0.30 -10.10 21.25
CA VAL A 152 -1.48 -9.86 20.41
C VAL A 152 -2.36 -11.11 20.36
N GLN A 153 -1.79 -12.28 20.10
CA GLN A 153 -2.53 -13.54 20.02
C GLN A 153 -3.25 -13.88 21.33
N LYS A 154 -2.54 -13.70 22.45
CA LYS A 154 -3.10 -13.88 23.79
C LYS A 154 -4.28 -12.94 24.04
N THR A 155 -4.12 -11.65 23.72
CA THR A 155 -5.17 -10.65 23.88
C THR A 155 -6.39 -10.96 23.01
N LEU A 156 -6.20 -11.37 21.76
CA LEU A 156 -7.30 -11.80 20.88
C LEU A 156 -8.05 -13.01 21.48
N SER A 157 -7.32 -14.02 21.97
CA SER A 157 -7.90 -15.23 22.57
C SER A 157 -8.67 -14.96 23.87
N GLU A 158 -8.16 -14.07 24.72
CA GLU A 158 -8.85 -13.64 25.95
C GLU A 158 -10.16 -12.91 25.64
N ILE A 159 -10.21 -12.12 24.56
CA ILE A 159 -11.42 -11.39 24.18
C ILE A 159 -12.46 -12.34 23.59
N ASP A 160 -12.05 -13.28 22.73
CA ASP A 160 -12.94 -14.29 22.15
C ASP A 160 -13.59 -15.20 23.21
N THR A 161 -12.93 -15.43 24.35
CA THR A 161 -13.42 -16.27 25.44
C THR A 161 -14.30 -15.54 26.47
N THR A 162 -14.16 -14.23 26.62
CA THR A 162 -14.82 -13.45 27.68
C THR A 162 -16.19 -12.89 27.31
N SER A 163 -16.73 -13.23 26.13
CA SER A 163 -17.98 -12.67 25.54
C SER A 163 -17.99 -11.15 25.35
N SER A 164 -16.88 -10.47 25.64
CA SER A 164 -16.62 -9.08 25.28
C SER A 164 -16.19 -9.05 23.83
N SER A 165 -16.76 -8.18 22.98
CA SER A 165 -16.24 -8.07 21.61
C SER A 165 -15.07 -7.07 21.55
N ILE A 166 -14.06 -7.33 20.73
CA ILE A 166 -12.96 -6.38 20.46
C ILE A 166 -13.51 -5.04 19.96
N LEU A 167 -14.66 -5.09 19.27
CA LEU A 167 -15.35 -3.91 18.76
C LEU A 167 -15.88 -3.02 19.89
N ASP A 168 -16.12 -3.57 21.08
CA ASP A 168 -16.59 -2.80 22.25
C ASP A 168 -15.47 -2.02 22.93
N ASN A 169 -14.22 -2.52 22.86
CA ASN A 169 -13.05 -1.83 23.40
C ASN A 169 -11.73 -2.20 22.68
N PRO A 170 -11.41 -1.57 21.54
CA PRO A 170 -10.19 -1.87 20.78
C PRO A 170 -8.90 -1.51 21.51
N TYR A 171 -8.97 -0.65 22.53
CA TYR A 171 -7.81 -0.21 23.32
C TYR A 171 -7.16 -1.34 24.14
N LEU A 172 -7.82 -2.48 24.30
CA LEU A 172 -7.23 -3.67 24.93
C LEU A 172 -5.99 -4.17 24.15
N LEU A 173 -6.04 -4.10 22.81
CA LEU A 173 -4.93 -4.48 21.93
C LEU A 173 -3.80 -3.45 21.93
N LEU A 174 -4.08 -2.21 22.34
CA LEU A 174 -3.09 -1.15 22.33
C LEU A 174 -1.91 -1.50 23.24
N LYS A 175 -2.14 -2.18 24.37
CA LYS A 175 -1.05 -2.61 25.27
C LYS A 175 -0.05 -3.57 24.62
N SER A 176 -0.50 -4.40 23.67
CA SER A 176 0.39 -5.34 22.99
C SER A 176 1.51 -4.62 22.24
N LEU A 177 1.25 -3.41 21.73
CA LEU A 177 2.23 -2.59 21.02
C LEU A 177 3.41 -2.12 21.89
N GLU A 178 3.31 -2.16 23.23
CA GLU A 178 4.46 -1.93 24.11
C GLU A 178 5.55 -3.01 23.94
N HIS A 179 5.17 -4.18 23.41
CA HIS A 179 6.09 -5.28 23.12
C HIS A 179 6.64 -5.23 21.69
N PHE A 180 6.18 -4.29 20.86
CA PHE A 180 6.66 -4.12 19.50
C PHE A 180 8.09 -3.56 19.51
N THR A 181 9.02 -4.32 18.94
CA THR A 181 10.41 -3.88 18.76
C THR A 181 10.78 -4.02 17.29
N PRO A 182 11.18 -2.94 16.61
CA PRO A 182 11.66 -3.01 15.23
C PRO A 182 12.85 -3.96 15.13
N ARG A 183 12.72 -4.97 14.28
CA ARG A 183 13.79 -5.94 14.01
C ARG A 183 14.77 -5.37 12.97
N LYS A 184 15.99 -5.89 12.98
CA LYS A 184 16.99 -5.53 11.97
C LYS A 184 16.63 -6.14 10.63
N VAL A 185 16.67 -5.34 9.58
CA VAL A 185 16.56 -5.82 8.20
C VAL A 185 17.89 -6.42 7.78
N VAL A 186 17.90 -7.71 7.45
CA VAL A 186 19.03 -8.41 6.84
C VAL A 186 18.59 -8.87 5.46
N SER A 187 18.82 -8.04 4.45
CA SER A 187 18.37 -8.37 3.10
C SER A 187 19.18 -9.53 2.52
N SER A 188 18.49 -10.44 1.84
CA SER A 188 19.06 -11.59 1.13
C SER A 188 19.79 -11.24 -0.16
N GLY A 189 19.70 -9.98 -0.63
CA GLY A 189 20.38 -9.48 -1.84
C GLY A 189 19.73 -9.88 -3.18
N ASN A 190 18.50 -10.42 -3.13
CA ASN A 190 17.75 -10.85 -4.31
C ASN A 190 16.43 -10.08 -4.49
N LEU A 191 16.25 -8.94 -3.81
CA LEU A 191 15.00 -8.21 -3.86
C LEU A 191 14.89 -7.44 -5.17
N LYS A 192 13.80 -7.66 -5.89
CA LYS A 192 13.48 -6.93 -7.11
C LYS A 192 12.22 -6.11 -6.88
N HIS A 193 12.21 -4.86 -7.33
CA HIS A 193 11.04 -3.99 -7.26
C HIS A 193 10.27 -4.01 -8.59
N MET A 194 8.96 -4.23 -8.50
CA MET A 194 8.03 -4.18 -9.62
C MET A 194 7.71 -2.73 -9.98
N GLU A 195 7.83 -2.40 -11.25
CA GLU A 195 7.51 -1.07 -11.76
C GLU A 195 6.91 -1.15 -13.16
N ALA A 196 6.02 -0.20 -13.46
CA ALA A 196 5.53 0.04 -14.79
C ALA A 196 5.91 1.46 -15.25
N GLU A 197 6.23 1.60 -16.52
CA GLU A 197 6.35 2.88 -17.20
C GLU A 197 5.29 2.92 -18.32
N LEU A 198 4.52 4.01 -18.36
CA LEU A 198 3.53 4.29 -19.39
C LEU A 198 4.02 5.43 -20.27
N HIS A 199 3.93 5.35 -21.59
CA HIS A 199 4.25 6.47 -22.47
C HIS A 199 3.14 6.68 -23.52
N PHE A 200 2.93 7.94 -23.89
CA PHE A 200 2.03 8.36 -24.97
C PHE A 200 2.78 9.35 -25.86
N GLN A 201 2.48 9.30 -27.16
CA GLN A 201 3.07 10.22 -28.12
C GLN A 201 2.18 11.44 -28.28
N GLY A 202 2.75 12.64 -28.10
CA GLY A 202 2.18 13.89 -28.60
C GLY A 202 0.91 14.44 -27.89
N ASN A 203 0.60 13.99 -26.68
CA ASN A 203 -0.53 14.51 -25.90
C ASN A 203 -0.07 15.55 -24.87
N GLU A 204 -0.33 16.83 -25.18
CA GLU A 204 -0.20 17.94 -24.25
C GLU A 204 -1.54 18.64 -24.13
N PHE A 205 -1.75 19.42 -23.06
CA PHE A 205 -3.00 20.19 -22.91
C PHE A 205 -3.29 21.11 -24.12
N GLN A 206 -2.23 21.62 -24.76
CA GLN A 206 -2.32 22.48 -25.94
C GLN A 206 -2.58 21.70 -27.24
N ASN A 207 -2.37 20.38 -27.22
CA ASN A 207 -2.58 19.47 -28.35
C ASN A 207 -3.35 18.22 -27.89
N PRO A 208 -4.63 18.36 -27.51
CA PRO A 208 -5.44 17.25 -27.02
C PRO A 208 -5.77 16.26 -28.15
N LEU A 209 -5.98 15.00 -27.79
CA LEU A 209 -6.41 13.98 -28.74
C LEU A 209 -7.86 14.25 -29.19
N PRO A 210 -8.16 14.14 -30.50
CA PRO A 210 -9.52 14.30 -30.98
C PRO A 210 -10.39 13.10 -30.57
N PHE A 211 -11.66 13.36 -30.26
CA PHE A 211 -12.65 12.30 -30.09
C PHE A 211 -14.02 12.66 -30.69
N ILE A 212 -14.86 11.65 -30.89
CA ILE A 212 -16.22 11.78 -31.37
C ILE A 212 -17.18 11.49 -30.21
N PHE A 213 -18.14 12.38 -30.00
CA PHE A 213 -19.16 12.19 -28.97
C PHE A 213 -19.91 10.88 -29.12
N GLY A 214 -20.04 10.14 -28.01
CA GLY A 214 -20.80 8.89 -27.93
C GLY A 214 -20.08 7.65 -28.49
N LEU A 215 -18.85 7.78 -29.01
CA LEU A 215 -18.06 6.64 -29.49
C LEU A 215 -16.85 6.39 -28.60
N PRO A 216 -16.58 5.13 -28.17
CA PRO A 216 -15.41 4.79 -27.37
C PRO A 216 -14.11 5.32 -27.97
N VAL A 217 -13.19 5.77 -27.11
CA VAL A 217 -11.87 6.25 -27.54
C VAL A 217 -10.85 5.15 -27.34
N GLY A 218 -10.09 4.83 -28.39
CA GLY A 218 -8.93 3.94 -28.29
C GLY A 218 -7.65 4.72 -28.02
N LEU A 219 -6.89 4.30 -27.02
CA LEU A 219 -5.62 4.93 -26.64
C LEU A 219 -4.46 3.98 -26.81
N SER A 220 -3.52 4.33 -27.68
CA SER A 220 -2.28 3.58 -27.84
C SER A 220 -1.30 3.95 -26.73
N LEU A 221 -0.97 2.97 -25.89
CA LEU A 221 -0.05 3.12 -24.77
C LEU A 221 1.22 2.32 -25.05
N ASP A 222 2.38 2.97 -24.95
CA ASP A 222 3.67 2.30 -24.95
C ASP A 222 3.99 1.92 -23.49
N ILE A 223 3.95 0.63 -23.19
CA ILE A 223 4.07 0.08 -21.84
C ILE A 223 5.42 -0.61 -21.68
N LYS A 224 6.08 -0.35 -20.56
CA LYS A 224 7.29 -1.06 -20.16
C LYS A 224 7.15 -1.55 -18.71
N PHE A 225 7.35 -2.85 -18.51
CA PHE A 225 7.33 -3.48 -17.20
C PHE A 225 8.73 -3.88 -16.77
N HIS A 226 8.96 -3.86 -15.46
CA HIS A 226 10.16 -4.35 -14.81
C HIS A 226 9.80 -5.34 -13.71
N ASN A 227 10.43 -6.52 -13.73
CA ASN A 227 10.31 -7.57 -12.71
C ASN A 227 8.86 -8.05 -12.45
N ILE A 228 8.04 -8.10 -13.50
CA ILE A 228 6.62 -8.47 -13.39
C ILE A 228 6.41 -9.81 -14.10
N SER A 229 5.96 -10.80 -13.33
CA SER A 229 5.63 -12.13 -13.84
C SER A 229 4.39 -12.09 -14.73
N SER A 230 4.37 -12.96 -15.75
CA SER A 230 3.18 -13.21 -16.59
C SER A 230 1.94 -13.65 -15.81
N GLU A 231 2.11 -14.24 -14.62
CA GLU A 231 1.01 -14.66 -13.75
C GLU A 231 0.36 -13.50 -12.97
N SER A 232 0.98 -12.31 -13.03
CA SER A 232 0.50 -11.13 -12.31
C SER A 232 -0.82 -10.63 -12.88
N ARG A 233 -1.80 -10.39 -12.01
CA ARG A 233 -3.12 -9.87 -12.42
C ARG A 233 -3.07 -8.35 -12.52
N LEU A 234 -2.84 -7.86 -13.73
CA LEU A 234 -2.68 -6.44 -14.01
C LEU A 234 -3.93 -5.80 -14.59
N TRP A 235 -4.10 -4.52 -14.27
CA TRP A 235 -5.21 -3.72 -14.78
C TRP A 235 -4.72 -2.33 -15.17
N ILE A 236 -5.18 -1.83 -16.32
CA ILE A 236 -5.14 -0.40 -16.63
C ILE A 236 -6.33 0.22 -15.93
N LYS A 237 -6.05 1.12 -14.99
CA LYS A 237 -7.04 1.97 -14.35
C LYS A 237 -7.11 3.29 -15.11
N MET A 238 -8.30 3.61 -15.61
CA MET A 238 -8.61 4.89 -16.26
C MET A 238 -9.67 5.60 -15.43
N SER A 239 -9.39 6.82 -15.01
CA SER A 239 -10.36 7.64 -14.28
C SER A 239 -10.54 8.99 -14.96
N CYS A 240 -11.79 9.30 -15.31
CA CYS A 240 -12.21 10.60 -15.81
C CYS A 240 -13.00 11.29 -14.69
N GLU A 241 -12.50 12.45 -14.24
CA GLU A 241 -13.01 13.13 -13.04
C GLU A 241 -13.01 12.20 -11.80
N GLU A 242 -13.71 12.58 -10.72
CA GLU A 242 -13.79 11.77 -9.50
C GLU A 242 -14.83 10.63 -9.58
N LYS A 243 -15.59 10.54 -10.68
CA LYS A 243 -16.82 9.71 -10.74
C LYS A 243 -16.76 8.55 -11.72
N LEU A 244 -15.96 8.62 -12.77
CA LEU A 244 -15.92 7.60 -13.81
C LEU A 244 -14.59 6.85 -13.72
N THR A 245 -14.63 5.60 -13.25
CA THR A 245 -13.47 4.71 -13.24
C THR A 245 -13.77 3.48 -14.08
N GLN A 246 -12.84 3.17 -14.98
CA GLN A 246 -12.85 1.97 -15.80
C GLN A 246 -11.57 1.18 -15.57
N PHE A 247 -11.70 -0.15 -15.50
CA PHE A 247 -10.57 -1.06 -15.47
C PHE A 247 -10.55 -1.87 -16.76
N VAL A 248 -9.36 -2.07 -17.32
CA VAL A 248 -9.13 -2.98 -18.45
C VAL A 248 -8.07 -3.98 -18.02
N PHE A 249 -8.40 -5.26 -18.10
CA PHE A 249 -7.48 -6.34 -17.75
C PHE A 249 -6.33 -6.39 -18.78
N LEU A 250 -5.11 -6.52 -18.28
CA LEU A 250 -3.92 -6.75 -19.10
C LEU A 250 -3.53 -8.21 -19.00
N ASP A 251 -3.80 -8.98 -20.06
CA ASP A 251 -3.37 -10.37 -20.14
C ASP A 251 -1.92 -10.44 -20.65
N LEU A 252 -1.01 -10.77 -19.74
CA LEU A 252 0.41 -10.89 -20.05
C LEU A 252 0.76 -12.19 -20.77
N HIS A 253 -0.11 -13.20 -20.77
CA HIS A 253 0.15 -14.46 -21.48
C HIS A 253 0.09 -14.28 -22.99
N GLU A 254 -0.67 -13.29 -23.47
CA GLU A 254 -0.75 -12.93 -24.89
C GLU A 254 0.42 -12.03 -25.35
N ILE A 255 1.24 -11.56 -24.40
CA ILE A 255 2.31 -10.60 -24.66
C ILE A 255 3.66 -11.27 -24.44
N GLU A 256 4.33 -11.61 -25.54
CA GLU A 256 5.68 -12.16 -25.52
C GLU A 256 6.68 -11.20 -24.85
N GLY A 257 7.58 -11.74 -24.02
CA GLY A 257 8.69 -10.99 -23.46
C GLY A 257 9.25 -11.63 -22.18
N ASP A 258 10.38 -11.09 -21.75
CA ASP A 258 11.04 -11.50 -20.51
C ASP A 258 10.35 -10.87 -19.29
N ASP A 259 10.37 -11.56 -18.15
CA ASP A 259 9.78 -11.09 -16.89
C ASP A 259 10.66 -10.01 -16.22
N GLU A 260 11.96 -9.94 -16.55
CA GLU A 260 12.82 -8.87 -16.04
C GLU A 260 12.48 -7.51 -16.67
N VAL A 261 12.39 -7.45 -18.01
CA VAL A 261 11.97 -6.24 -18.73
C VAL A 261 11.10 -6.61 -19.93
N ARG A 262 9.86 -6.13 -19.93
CA ARG A 262 8.90 -6.33 -21.03
C ARG A 262 8.48 -5.00 -21.63
N LYS A 263 8.43 -4.91 -22.96
CA LYS A 263 7.98 -3.70 -23.68
C LYS A 263 7.00 -4.08 -24.77
N PHE A 264 5.87 -3.37 -24.83
CA PHE A 264 4.85 -3.59 -25.84
C PHE A 264 3.95 -2.36 -25.97
N THR A 265 3.22 -2.28 -27.07
CA THR A 265 2.19 -1.26 -27.28
C THR A 265 0.82 -1.90 -27.09
N PHE A 266 -0.07 -1.25 -26.35
CA PHE A 266 -1.42 -1.74 -26.08
C PHE A 266 -2.44 -0.65 -26.38
N VAL A 267 -3.48 -0.99 -27.15
CA VAL A 267 -4.58 -0.06 -27.44
C VAL A 267 -5.69 -0.28 -26.45
N VAL A 268 -5.80 0.61 -25.46
CA VAL A 268 -6.83 0.52 -24.43
C VAL A 268 -8.10 1.28 -24.85
N PRO A 269 -9.28 0.65 -24.84
CA PRO A 269 -10.53 1.35 -25.11
C PRO A 269 -11.07 2.02 -23.84
N PHE A 270 -11.54 3.25 -23.95
CA PHE A 270 -12.28 3.96 -22.92
C PHE A 270 -13.74 4.17 -23.36
N TYR A 271 -14.67 3.51 -22.65
CA TYR A 271 -16.10 3.48 -23.01
C TYR A 271 -16.91 4.55 -22.27
N GLN A 272 -16.45 4.98 -21.09
CA GLN A 272 -17.19 5.89 -20.22
C GLN A 272 -16.95 7.37 -20.56
N ILE A 273 -17.21 7.76 -21.80
CA ILE A 273 -16.91 9.12 -22.28
C ILE A 273 -17.89 10.13 -21.67
N PRO A 274 -17.40 11.20 -21.04
CA PRO A 274 -18.26 12.23 -20.46
C PRO A 274 -18.97 13.03 -21.56
N LYS A 275 -20.13 13.60 -21.21
CA LYS A 275 -20.86 14.55 -22.08
C LYS A 275 -20.24 15.95 -21.99
N ALA A 276 -18.99 16.08 -22.37
CA ALA A 276 -18.23 17.33 -22.31
C ALA A 276 -17.43 17.57 -23.60
N ASN A 277 -17.21 18.83 -23.99
CA ASN A 277 -16.45 19.17 -25.21
C ASN A 277 -14.95 18.87 -25.09
N CYS A 278 -14.45 18.78 -23.87
CA CYS A 278 -13.11 18.35 -23.56
C CYS A 278 -13.14 17.63 -22.22
N PHE A 279 -12.18 16.72 -22.01
CA PHE A 279 -12.00 16.06 -20.73
C PHE A 279 -10.54 15.60 -20.60
N SER A 280 -10.12 15.33 -19.37
CA SER A 280 -8.85 14.65 -19.10
C SER A 280 -9.08 13.28 -18.48
N LEU A 281 -8.21 12.35 -18.83
CA LEU A 281 -8.22 10.99 -18.34
C LEU A 281 -6.93 10.74 -17.58
N LYS A 282 -7.03 10.34 -16.31
CA LYS A 282 -5.90 9.83 -15.54
C LYS A 282 -5.77 8.33 -15.78
N ILE A 283 -4.59 7.89 -16.19
CA ILE A 283 -4.29 6.51 -16.55
C ILE A 283 -3.12 6.03 -15.73
N CYS A 284 -3.27 4.87 -15.10
CA CYS A 284 -2.16 4.16 -14.45
C CYS A 284 -2.33 2.64 -14.59
N ILE A 285 -1.24 1.92 -14.32
CA ILE A 285 -1.27 0.46 -14.22
C ILE A 285 -1.26 0.08 -12.75
N VAL A 286 -2.17 -0.82 -12.40
CA VAL A 286 -2.31 -1.36 -11.05
C VAL A 286 -2.19 -2.88 -11.05
N LEU A 287 -1.63 -3.41 -9.97
CA LEU A 287 -1.52 -4.84 -9.68
C LEU A 287 -2.61 -5.22 -8.68
N GLU A 288 -3.38 -6.25 -8.98
CA GLU A 288 -4.37 -6.83 -8.07
C GLU A 288 -3.69 -7.71 -7.02
N CYS A 289 -3.91 -7.38 -5.74
CA CYS A 289 -3.30 -8.05 -4.60
C CYS A 289 -4.10 -9.30 -4.25
N ILE A 290 -3.62 -10.47 -4.67
CA ILE A 290 -4.23 -11.74 -4.31
C ILE A 290 -3.88 -12.04 -2.85
N SER A 291 -4.88 -12.17 -1.98
CA SER A 291 -4.70 -12.65 -0.61
C SER A 291 -5.54 -13.91 -0.39
N ASP A 292 -5.05 -14.82 0.45
CA ASP A 292 -5.72 -16.10 0.78
C ASP A 292 -7.01 -15.93 1.62
N GLY A 293 -7.50 -14.70 1.84
CA GLY A 293 -8.47 -14.41 2.89
C GLY A 293 -9.75 -13.68 2.50
N ASP A 294 -9.82 -12.89 1.42
CA ASP A 294 -10.94 -11.95 1.26
C ASP A 294 -11.41 -11.78 -0.19
N GLN A 295 -12.53 -12.44 -0.52
CA GLN A 295 -13.39 -12.04 -1.64
C GLN A 295 -14.33 -10.91 -1.20
N LEU A 296 -13.82 -9.69 -1.02
CA LEU A 296 -14.65 -8.56 -0.56
C LEU A 296 -14.97 -7.53 -1.64
N PHE A 297 -14.29 -7.49 -2.79
CA PHE A 297 -14.67 -6.57 -3.88
C PHE A 297 -15.53 -7.28 -4.93
N ARG A 298 -16.85 -7.18 -4.78
CA ARG A 298 -17.79 -7.37 -5.90
C ARG A 298 -17.82 -6.11 -6.74
N SER A 299 -16.78 -5.87 -7.53
CA SER A 299 -16.87 -4.90 -8.62
C SER A 299 -17.37 -5.64 -9.87
N CYS A 300 -18.44 -5.15 -10.49
CA CYS A 300 -18.83 -5.62 -11.82
C CYS A 300 -17.84 -5.02 -12.82
N GLY A 301 -16.93 -5.84 -13.36
CA GLY A 301 -16.04 -5.46 -14.46
C GLY A 301 -14.67 -4.88 -14.08
N GLY A 302 -14.19 -5.08 -12.84
CA GLY A 302 -12.87 -4.62 -12.39
C GLY A 302 -12.16 -5.61 -11.45
N PRO A 303 -11.08 -5.18 -10.78
CA PRO A 303 -10.35 -6.02 -9.82
C PRO A 303 -11.27 -6.47 -8.67
N LYS A 304 -11.07 -7.71 -8.21
CA LYS A 304 -11.84 -8.35 -7.14
C LYS A 304 -11.19 -8.21 -5.76
N HIS A 305 -9.98 -7.69 -5.72
CA HIS A 305 -9.20 -7.47 -4.50
C HIS A 305 -8.65 -6.04 -4.50
N GLU A 306 -8.00 -5.68 -3.40
CA GLU A 306 -7.24 -4.44 -3.33
C GLU A 306 -6.17 -4.36 -4.43
N VAL A 307 -5.78 -3.15 -4.80
CA VAL A 307 -4.78 -2.93 -5.85
C VAL A 307 -3.64 -2.04 -5.36
N VAL A 308 -2.44 -2.24 -5.92
CA VAL A 308 -1.28 -1.35 -5.76
C VAL A 308 -0.92 -0.70 -7.08
N HIS A 309 -0.46 0.55 -7.03
CA HIS A 309 -0.06 1.29 -8.21
C HIS A 309 1.38 0.93 -8.61
N LEU A 310 1.56 0.51 -9.86
CA LEU A 310 2.88 0.21 -10.43
C LEU A 310 3.54 1.44 -11.07
N CYS A 311 2.75 2.46 -11.40
CA CYS A 311 3.20 3.74 -11.92
C CYS A 311 2.37 4.90 -11.35
N GLU A 312 2.87 6.12 -11.50
CA GLU A 312 2.08 7.32 -11.24
C GLU A 312 0.96 7.50 -12.26
N ASP A 313 -0.08 8.23 -11.87
CA ASP A 313 -1.16 8.61 -12.78
C ASP A 313 -0.60 9.54 -13.85
N LYS A 314 -0.81 9.17 -15.11
CA LYS A 314 -0.54 10.07 -16.23
C LYS A 314 -1.84 10.63 -16.79
N GLU A 315 -1.83 11.92 -17.08
CA GLU A 315 -3.01 12.61 -17.59
C GLU A 315 -2.96 12.69 -19.12
N VAL A 316 -4.10 12.38 -19.75
CA VAL A 316 -4.30 12.46 -21.20
C VAL A 316 -5.49 13.37 -21.50
N TYR A 317 -5.31 14.33 -22.39
CA TYR A 317 -6.31 15.35 -22.72
C TYR A 317 -7.04 15.05 -24.02
N PHE A 318 -8.36 15.27 -24.03
CA PHE A 318 -9.23 15.04 -25.17
C PHE A 318 -10.03 16.29 -25.53
N SER A 319 -10.28 16.48 -26.82
CA SER A 319 -11.15 17.53 -27.35
C SER A 319 -12.08 17.00 -28.44
N GLY A 320 -13.36 17.35 -28.34
CA GLY A 320 -14.40 16.87 -29.24
C GLY A 320 -14.27 17.53 -30.60
N GLN A 321 -14.32 16.71 -31.66
CA GLN A 321 -14.49 17.24 -33.01
C GLN A 321 -15.96 17.62 -33.22
N VAL A 322 -16.20 18.89 -33.51
CA VAL A 322 -17.48 19.34 -34.06
C VAL A 322 -17.48 18.96 -35.54
N ARG A 323 -18.41 18.09 -35.94
CA ARG A 323 -18.74 17.90 -37.35
C ARG A 323 -19.58 19.07 -37.83
#